data_AF-A0A934RCE8-F1
#
_entry.id   AF-A0A934RCE8-F1
#
_cell.length_a   1.000
_cell.length_b   1.000
_cell.length_c   1.000
_cell.angle_alpha   90.00
_cell.angle_beta   90.00
_cell.angle_gamma   90.00
#
_symmetry.space_group_name_H-M   'P 1'
#
loop_
_entity.id
_entity.type
_entity.pdbx_description
1 polymer ?
#
loop_
_entity_poly.entity_id
_entity_poly.type
_entity_poly.pdbx_seq_one_letter_code
_entity_poly.pdbx_strand_id
1 'polypeptide(L)'
;MRPPVEFVEALQKTAAEHFVASATGGGFDFVERVYDDWIRSDPGPDMTAWLIANLGSYFRWAEQAPRWIEGEPAWPFHRGDPMVFIGQQTVDGDSRDDLPDDCTFYLFIGWDDDPDGRRMVTRVITQSGAIAEAVSSLNE
;
A
#
# COMPACT_ATOMS: atom_id res chain seq x y z
N MET A 1 17.62 12.12 8.33
CA MET A 1 17.11 13.42 8.83
C MET A 1 15.60 13.24 9.02
N ARG A 2 14.97 13.77 10.08
CA ARG A 2 13.53 13.52 10.25
C ARG A 2 12.74 14.26 9.15
N PRO A 3 11.88 13.58 8.37
CA PRO A 3 11.07 14.23 7.35
C PRO A 3 10.08 15.21 7.98
N PRO A 4 9.85 16.38 7.38
CA PRO A 4 8.84 17.33 7.84
C PRO A 4 7.43 16.77 7.61
N VAL A 5 6.46 17.19 8.42
CA VAL A 5 5.09 16.65 8.38
C VAL A 5 4.46 16.85 7.01
N GLU A 6 4.70 18.01 6.38
CA GLU A 6 4.16 18.33 5.07
C GLU A 6 4.66 17.34 3.99
N PHE A 7 5.89 16.86 4.11
CA PHE A 7 6.43 15.83 3.22
C PHE A 7 5.74 14.48 3.45
N VAL A 8 5.54 14.08 4.70
CA VAL A 8 4.88 12.81 5.02
C VAL A 8 3.44 12.78 4.52
N GLU A 9 2.71 13.89 4.70
CA GLU A 9 1.34 14.05 4.21
C GLU A 9 1.28 14.00 2.68
N ALA A 10 2.19 14.72 2.00
CA ALA A 10 2.26 14.69 0.55
C ALA A 10 2.61 13.29 0.02
N LEU A 11 3.58 12.61 0.64
CA LEU A 11 3.94 11.23 0.31
C LEU A 11 2.74 10.28 0.45
N GLN A 12 2.04 10.32 1.58
CA GLN A 12 0.87 9.46 1.82
C GLN A 12 -0.25 9.75 0.83
N LYS A 13 -0.53 11.04 0.58
CA LYS A 13 -1.56 11.47 -0.38
C LYS A 13 -1.22 11.01 -1.80
N THR A 14 0.00 11.27 -2.27
CA THR A 14 0.44 10.86 -3.61
C THR A 14 0.43 9.35 -3.76
N ALA A 15 0.86 8.58 -2.75
CA ALA A 15 0.78 7.12 -2.75
C ALA A 15 -0.67 6.63 -2.91
N ALA A 16 -1.60 7.21 -2.16
CA ALA A 16 -3.01 6.82 -2.21
C ALA A 16 -3.67 7.18 -3.56
N GLU A 17 -3.48 8.41 -4.04
CA GLU A 17 -4.17 8.92 -5.23
C GLU A 17 -3.63 8.36 -6.55
N HIS A 18 -2.31 8.15 -6.65
CA HIS A 18 -1.67 7.77 -7.92
C HIS A 18 -1.26 6.30 -8.00
N PHE A 19 -1.07 5.64 -6.85
CA PHE A 19 -0.54 4.27 -6.80
C PHE A 19 -1.45 3.32 -6.04
N VAL A 20 -2.60 3.81 -5.55
CA VAL A 20 -3.56 3.03 -4.76
C VAL A 20 -2.87 2.34 -3.58
N ALA A 21 -1.91 3.04 -2.96
CA ALA A 21 -1.01 2.49 -1.95
C ALA A 21 -0.98 3.34 -0.69
N SER A 22 -0.47 2.78 0.41
CA SER A 22 -0.14 3.53 1.62
C SER A 22 1.37 3.53 1.83
N ALA A 23 1.91 4.70 2.14
CA ALA A 23 3.33 4.93 2.28
C ALA A 23 3.79 4.88 3.74
N THR A 24 2.88 5.05 4.69
CA THR A 24 3.20 5.13 6.13
C THR A 24 3.06 3.79 6.86
N GLY A 25 2.50 2.76 6.23
CA GLY A 25 2.34 1.42 6.81
C GLY A 25 3.65 0.66 7.04
N GLY A 26 4.76 1.14 6.45
CA GLY A 26 6.06 0.47 6.45
C GLY A 26 7.02 0.82 7.55
N GLY A 27 6.63 1.73 8.43
CA GLY A 27 7.53 2.35 9.40
C GLY A 27 8.30 3.53 8.81
N PHE A 28 9.09 4.17 9.67
CA PHE A 28 9.78 5.42 9.35
C PHE A 28 10.86 5.27 8.28
N ASP A 29 11.46 4.09 8.14
CA ASP A 29 12.61 3.85 7.25
C ASP A 29 12.31 4.15 5.77
N PHE A 30 11.12 3.77 5.29
CA PHE A 30 10.71 4.07 3.91
C PHE A 30 10.58 5.58 3.70
N VAL A 31 9.87 6.26 4.61
CA VAL A 31 9.60 7.69 4.54
C VAL A 31 10.90 8.49 4.59
N GLU A 32 11.82 8.12 5.48
CA GLU A 32 13.14 8.75 5.59
C GLU A 32 13.97 8.58 4.32
N ARG A 33 13.98 7.39 3.72
CA ARG A 33 14.70 7.14 2.48
C ARG A 33 14.16 7.97 1.31
N VAL A 34 12.83 8.00 1.13
CA VAL A 34 12.22 8.79 0.05
C VAL A 34 12.49 10.28 0.26
N TYR A 35 12.47 10.75 1.52
CA TYR A 35 12.82 12.13 1.85
C TYR A 35 14.28 12.46 1.54
N ASP A 36 15.21 11.59 1.94
CA ASP A 36 16.63 11.74 1.65
C ASP A 36 16.89 11.79 0.13
N ASP A 37 16.22 10.95 -0.65
CA ASP A 37 16.31 10.95 -2.12
C ASP A 37 15.78 12.25 -2.73
N TRP A 38 14.67 12.77 -2.20
CA TRP A 38 14.12 14.05 -2.62
C TRP A 38 15.11 15.20 -2.36
N ILE A 39 15.67 15.28 -1.15
CA ILE A 39 16.66 16.31 -0.80
C ILE A 39 17.92 16.20 -1.66
N ARG A 40 18.38 14.99 -1.97
CA ARG A 40 19.56 14.77 -2.83
C ARG A 40 19.33 15.15 -4.29
N SER A 41 18.08 15.20 -4.74
CA SER A 41 17.73 15.49 -6.13
C SER A 41 17.80 16.98 -6.51
N ASP A 42 18.27 17.85 -5.60
CA ASP A 42 18.15 19.31 -5.69
C ASP A 42 16.68 19.72 -5.87
N PRO A 43 15.85 19.51 -4.83
CA PRO A 43 14.42 19.56 -4.97
C PRO A 43 13.96 20.95 -5.41
N GLY A 44 13.38 21.00 -6.60
CA GLY A 44 12.65 22.17 -7.07
C GLY A 44 11.41 22.45 -6.21
N PRO A 45 10.64 23.51 -6.53
CA PRO A 45 9.51 23.93 -5.72
C PRO A 45 8.33 22.94 -5.70
N ASP A 46 8.29 21.96 -6.61
CA ASP A 46 7.17 21.03 -6.77
C ASP A 46 7.51 19.61 -6.26
N MET A 47 7.34 19.43 -4.95
CA MET A 47 7.50 18.14 -4.27
C MET A 47 6.52 17.08 -4.79
N THR A 48 5.28 17.45 -5.07
CA THR A 48 4.24 16.51 -5.52
C THR A 48 4.57 15.94 -6.89
N ALA A 49 4.98 16.78 -7.84
CA ALA A 49 5.43 16.31 -9.15
C ALA A 49 6.62 15.35 -9.04
N TRP A 50 7.56 15.64 -8.14
CA TRP A 50 8.68 14.74 -7.87
C TRP A 50 8.20 13.39 -7.30
N LEU A 51 7.30 13.40 -6.33
CA LEU A 51 6.74 12.17 -5.75
C LEU A 51 6.03 11.32 -6.80
N ILE A 52 5.19 11.92 -7.66
CA ILE A 52 4.52 11.20 -8.75
C ILE A 52 5.54 10.55 -9.70
N ALA A 53 6.60 11.27 -10.04
CA ALA A 53 7.62 10.75 -10.97
C ALA A 53 8.46 9.61 -10.38
N ASN A 54 8.65 9.57 -9.06
CA ASN A 54 9.61 8.67 -8.43
C ASN A 54 8.97 7.50 -7.66
N LEU A 55 7.73 7.64 -7.17
CA LEU A 55 7.08 6.62 -6.34
C LEU A 55 6.66 5.35 -7.10
N GLY A 56 6.46 5.42 -8.43
CA GLY A 56 6.01 4.28 -9.23
C GLY A 56 6.97 3.08 -9.20
N SER A 57 8.26 3.31 -8.93
CA SER A 57 9.23 2.22 -8.79
C SER A 57 9.10 1.44 -7.47
N TYR A 58 8.53 2.07 -6.44
CA TYR A 58 8.35 1.49 -5.11
C TYR A 58 7.04 0.69 -5.00
N PHE A 59 5.93 1.25 -5.47
CA PHE A 59 4.61 0.60 -5.41
C PHE A 59 4.33 -0.17 -6.70
N ARG A 60 4.75 -1.43 -6.72
CA ARG A 60 4.64 -2.30 -7.90
C ARG A 60 3.47 -3.27 -7.79
N TRP A 61 2.83 -3.53 -8.92
CA TRP A 61 1.82 -4.57 -9.08
C TRP A 61 2.13 -5.45 -10.29
N ALA A 62 1.65 -6.70 -10.28
CA ALA A 62 1.90 -7.66 -11.34
C ALA A 62 1.08 -7.36 -12.61
N GLU A 63 -0.24 -7.49 -12.54
CA GLU A 63 -1.13 -7.31 -13.69
C GLU A 63 -1.97 -6.03 -13.57
N GLN A 64 -2.62 -5.83 -12.43
CA GLN A 64 -3.51 -4.70 -12.17
C GLN A 64 -3.26 -4.13 -10.78
N ALA A 65 -3.54 -2.84 -10.58
CA ALA A 65 -3.51 -2.22 -9.26
C ALA A 65 -4.63 -2.81 -8.36
N PRO A 66 -4.43 -2.85 -7.03
CA PRO A 66 -5.47 -3.30 -6.11
C PRO A 66 -6.68 -2.37 -6.11
N ARG A 67 -7.85 -2.93 -5.82
CA ARG A 67 -9.11 -2.22 -5.56
C ARG A 67 -9.52 -2.48 -4.12
N TRP A 68 -9.30 -1.49 -3.26
CA TRP A 68 -9.60 -1.56 -1.83
C TRP A 68 -11.10 -1.42 -1.57
N ILE A 69 -11.63 -2.23 -0.64
CA ILE A 69 -13.06 -2.18 -0.26
C ILE A 69 -13.34 -0.91 0.56
N GLU A 70 -12.49 -0.59 1.53
CA GLU A 70 -12.72 0.49 2.50
C GLU A 70 -12.27 1.87 2.00
N GLY A 71 -11.89 1.99 0.72
CA GLY A 71 -11.32 3.22 0.15
C GLY A 71 -9.93 3.58 0.66
N GLU A 72 -9.47 3.00 1.77
CA GLU A 72 -8.14 3.20 2.34
C GLU A 72 -7.16 2.09 1.91
N PRO A 73 -6.04 2.44 1.24
CA PRO A 73 -5.01 1.48 0.90
C PRO A 73 -4.29 0.91 2.12
N ALA A 74 -4.20 -0.42 2.22
CA ALA A 74 -3.48 -1.13 3.27
C ALA A 74 -2.23 -1.84 2.70
N TRP A 75 -1.35 -1.09 2.02
CA TRP A 75 -0.19 -1.65 1.34
C TRP A 75 0.85 -2.15 2.35
N PRO A 76 1.16 -3.46 2.38
CA PRO A 76 2.09 -3.99 3.35
C PRO A 76 3.54 -3.75 2.96
N PHE A 77 4.40 -3.77 3.97
CA PHE A 77 5.83 -3.63 3.83
C PHE A 77 6.56 -4.84 4.38
N HIS A 78 7.76 -5.06 3.86
CA HIS A 78 8.69 -6.08 4.28
C HIS A 78 10.12 -5.52 4.23
N ARG A 79 10.87 -5.62 5.34
CA ARG A 79 12.23 -5.04 5.49
C ARG A 79 12.32 -3.54 5.14
N GLY A 80 11.28 -2.76 5.44
CA GLY A 80 11.24 -1.31 5.16
C GLY A 80 10.92 -0.95 3.70
N ASP A 81 10.63 -1.94 2.85
CA ASP A 81 10.22 -1.74 1.45
C ASP A 81 8.74 -2.11 1.24
N PRO A 82 8.01 -1.35 0.39
CA PRO A 82 6.68 -1.77 -0.03
C PRO A 82 6.74 -3.13 -0.73
N MET A 83 5.82 -4.03 -0.38
CA MET A 83 5.71 -5.32 -1.05
C MET A 83 5.12 -5.16 -2.46
N VAL A 84 5.32 -6.15 -3.34
CA VAL A 84 4.73 -6.17 -4.68
C VAL A 84 3.33 -6.77 -4.61
N PHE A 85 2.32 -6.08 -5.12
CA PHE A 85 0.97 -6.62 -5.23
C PHE A 85 0.90 -7.64 -6.37
N ILE A 86 0.37 -8.84 -6.07
CA ILE A 86 0.26 -9.93 -7.05
C ILE A 86 -1.15 -10.05 -7.60
N GLY A 87 -2.16 -9.90 -6.75
CA GLY A 87 -3.55 -10.03 -7.17
C GLY A 87 -4.50 -10.01 -5.98
N GLN A 88 -5.80 -9.95 -6.30
CA GLN A 88 -6.86 -10.01 -5.31
C GLN A 88 -7.95 -10.99 -5.73
N GLN A 89 -8.63 -11.56 -4.74
CA GLN A 89 -9.78 -12.43 -4.94
C GLN A 89 -10.88 -12.03 -3.97
N THR A 90 -12.06 -11.74 -4.50
CA THR A 90 -13.29 -11.56 -3.70
C THR A 90 -13.98 -12.91 -3.57
N VAL A 91 -14.45 -13.20 -2.37
CA VAL A 91 -15.21 -14.39 -2.03
C VAL A 91 -16.58 -13.94 -1.59
N ASP A 92 -17.59 -14.28 -2.40
CA ASP A 92 -18.98 -13.98 -2.13
C ASP A 92 -19.54 -15.00 -1.11
N GLY A 93 -20.43 -14.55 -0.23
CA GLY A 93 -20.90 -15.24 0.99
C GLY A 93 -21.51 -16.64 0.80
N ASP A 94 -21.89 -17.02 -0.41
CA ASP A 94 -22.49 -18.32 -0.70
C ASP A 94 -21.50 -19.50 -0.65
N SER A 95 -20.21 -19.25 -0.41
CA SER A 95 -19.17 -20.24 -0.74
C SER A 95 -18.56 -21.03 0.42
N ARG A 96 -18.61 -20.58 1.70
CA ARG A 96 -18.12 -21.35 2.87
C ARG A 96 -18.67 -20.83 4.21
N ASP A 97 -19.12 -21.74 5.09
CA ASP A 97 -19.63 -21.45 6.45
C ASP A 97 -18.65 -20.69 7.39
N ASP A 98 -17.36 -20.64 7.05
CA ASP A 98 -16.29 -20.10 7.93
C ASP A 98 -15.71 -18.75 7.47
N LEU A 99 -16.19 -18.17 6.37
CA LEU A 99 -15.72 -16.86 5.89
C LEU A 99 -16.80 -15.79 6.06
N PRO A 100 -16.44 -14.56 6.46
CA PRO A 100 -17.38 -13.44 6.40
C PRO A 100 -17.88 -13.25 4.98
N ASP A 101 -19.16 -12.90 4.84
CA ASP A 101 -19.73 -12.47 3.57
C ASP A 101 -18.92 -11.31 2.99
N ASP A 102 -18.74 -11.31 1.66
CA ASP A 102 -18.08 -10.27 0.88
C ASP A 102 -16.67 -9.92 1.34
N CYS A 103 -15.83 -10.95 1.45
CA CYS A 103 -14.45 -10.84 1.87
C CYS A 103 -13.51 -10.77 0.66
N THR A 104 -12.64 -9.75 0.60
CA THR A 104 -11.57 -9.66 -0.41
C THR A 104 -10.20 -9.93 0.21
N PHE A 105 -9.46 -10.82 -0.44
CA PHE A 105 -8.09 -11.16 -0.12
C PHE A 105 -7.14 -10.48 -1.10
N TYR A 106 -6.10 -9.83 -0.59
CA TYR A 106 -5.06 -9.17 -1.37
C TYR A 106 -3.72 -9.87 -1.12
N LEU A 107 -3.10 -10.40 -2.17
CA LEU A 107 -1.82 -11.09 -2.08
C LEU A 107 -0.66 -10.16 -2.43
N PHE A 108 0.32 -10.10 -1.54
CA PHE A 108 1.56 -9.36 -1.71
C PHE A 108 2.78 -10.28 -1.55
N ILE A 109 3.86 -9.96 -2.26
CA ILE A 109 5.15 -10.64 -2.10
C ILE A 109 6.28 -9.67 -1.81
N GLY A 110 7.20 -10.11 -0.95
CA GLY A 110 8.47 -9.47 -0.66
C GLY A 110 9.59 -10.50 -0.79
N TRP A 111 10.82 -10.05 -0.59
CA TRP A 111 11.99 -10.91 -0.70
C TRP A 111 12.86 -10.78 0.55
N ASP A 112 13.28 -11.92 1.08
CA ASP A 112 14.41 -12.02 1.98
C ASP A 112 15.63 -12.43 1.17
N ASP A 113 16.74 -11.73 1.37
CA ASP A 113 18.04 -12.28 1.02
C ASP A 113 18.45 -13.23 2.15
N ASP A 114 18.66 -14.50 1.80
CA ASP A 114 19.19 -15.57 2.65
C ASP A 114 20.54 -16.05 2.08
N PRO A 115 21.39 -16.72 2.89
CA PRO A 115 22.67 -17.25 2.41
C PRO A 115 22.56 -18.20 1.21
N ASP A 116 21.44 -18.91 1.10
CA ASP A 116 21.15 -19.90 0.04
C ASP A 116 20.40 -19.30 -1.17
N GLY A 117 20.15 -18.00 -1.18
CA GLY A 117 19.47 -17.29 -2.26
C GLY A 117 18.31 -16.41 -1.78
N ARG A 118 17.44 -16.03 -2.70
CA ARG A 118 16.28 -15.19 -2.39
C ARG A 118 15.08 -16.04 -1.98
N ARG A 119 14.56 -15.78 -0.79
CA ARG A 119 13.32 -16.39 -0.31
C ARG A 119 12.15 -15.42 -0.50
N MET A 120 11.08 -15.92 -1.10
CA MET A 120 9.85 -15.15 -1.24
C MET A 120 9.08 -15.15 0.10
N VAL A 121 8.66 -13.97 0.53
CA VAL A 121 7.77 -13.77 1.68
C VAL A 121 6.41 -13.35 1.15
N THR A 122 5.35 -14.03 1.57
CA THR A 122 3.98 -13.68 1.18
C THR A 122 3.28 -12.96 2.32
N ARG A 123 2.39 -12.03 1.97
CA ARG A 123 1.47 -11.41 2.92
C ARG A 123 0.10 -11.31 2.31
N VAL A 124 -0.91 -11.71 3.08
CA VAL A 124 -2.32 -11.60 2.70
C VAL A 124 -2.95 -10.51 3.57
N ILE A 125 -3.60 -9.54 2.93
CA ILE A 125 -4.47 -8.57 3.59
C ILE A 125 -5.91 -8.99 3.31
N THR A 126 -6.78 -8.80 4.29
CA THR A 126 -8.19 -9.17 4.20
C THR A 126 -9.04 -7.95 4.55
N GLN A 127 -10.02 -7.63 3.71
CA GLN A 127 -11.04 -6.61 3.97
C GLN A 127 -12.43 -7.21 3.76
N SER A 128 -13.40 -6.79 4.58
CA SER A 128 -14.80 -7.23 4.50
C SER A 128 -15.73 -6.07 4.15
N GLY A 129 -16.64 -6.27 3.20
CA GLY A 129 -17.64 -5.27 2.79
C GLY A 129 -18.70 -4.95 3.85
N ALA A 130 -18.92 -5.84 4.82
CA ALA A 130 -20.03 -5.77 5.78
C ALA A 130 -20.07 -4.51 6.68
N ILE A 131 -19.00 -3.72 6.75
CA ILE A 131 -18.96 -2.48 7.55
C ILE A 131 -19.40 -1.25 6.74
N ALA A 132 -19.36 -1.31 5.40
CA ALA A 132 -19.68 -0.17 4.54
C ALA A 132 -21.20 0.12 4.49
N GLU A 133 -22.07 -0.91 4.54
CA GLU A 133 -23.53 -0.71 4.50
C GLU A 133 -24.07 -0.17 5.83
N ALA A 134 -23.55 -0.62 6.98
CA ALA A 134 -24.03 -0.20 8.29
C ALA A 134 -23.83 1.32 8.55
N VAL A 135 -22.80 1.93 7.95
CA VAL A 135 -22.53 3.37 8.09
C VAL A 135 -23.40 4.20 7.13
N SER A 136 -23.80 3.65 5.99
CA SER A 136 -24.72 4.33 5.06
C SER A 136 -26.16 4.36 5.61
N SER A 137 -26.62 3.29 6.25
CA SER A 137 -27.97 3.20 6.84
C SER A 137 -28.16 4.00 8.15
N LEU A 138 -27.09 4.58 8.72
CA LEU A 138 -27.15 5.45 9.90
C LEU A 138 -27.30 6.93 9.54
N ASN A 139 -27.17 7.29 8.26
CA ASN A 139 -27.25 8.67 7.76
C ASN A 139 -28.48 8.94 6.87
N GLU A 140 -29.44 8.01 6.81
CA GLU A 140 -30.75 8.17 6.14
C GLU A 140 -31.88 8.47 7.12
#